data_AF-A0A8S0PP56-F1
#
_entry.id   AF-A0A8S0PP56-F1
#
_cell.length_a   1.000
_cell.length_b   1.000
_cell.length_c   1.000
_cell.angle_alpha   90.00
_cell.angle_beta   90.00
_cell.angle_gamma   90.00
#
_symmetry.space_group_name_H-M   'P 1'
#
loop_
_entity.id
_entity.type
_entity.pdbx_description
1 polymer ?
#
loop_
_entity_poly.entity_id
_entity_poly.type
_entity_poly.pdbx_seq_one_letter_code
_entity_poly.pdbx_strand_id
1 'polypeptide(L)'
;MKYVACFTMHMRQYIQALNSWLKLNLIPIESSLKEKISSPPRVQKPPIQPLLISWHDQLEKLPDEVAKSAISSFAAVIKTIIDHQEEEMKLKEKYEETRKEHMRKNQAFQEWYQKYSMQHRTPDEADSEKAVSSNTKDPLSDRQFVVESLKRRMEEEIEDHQKLCIQVREKSLGSLKMRLPEFFRALSDYAHACFDSYERLRLLTLSQHHVNRGS
;
A
#
# COMPACT_ATOMS: atom_id res chain seq x y z
N MET A 1 12.82 -0.67 -3.10
CA MET A 1 12.87 -2.08 -2.65
C MET A 1 12.66 -3.13 -3.74
N LYS A 2 11.90 -2.87 -4.83
CA LYS A 2 11.86 -3.77 -6.01
C LYS A 2 13.27 -4.16 -6.50
N TYR A 3 14.20 -3.21 -6.52
CA TYR A 3 15.58 -3.42 -6.96
C TYR A 3 16.40 -4.40 -6.10
N VAL A 4 16.18 -4.46 -4.78
CA VAL A 4 16.97 -5.33 -3.87
C VAL A 4 16.52 -6.78 -4.02
N ALA A 5 15.21 -7.05 -3.97
CA ALA A 5 14.67 -8.40 -4.21
C ALA A 5 14.96 -8.89 -5.64
N CYS A 6 14.85 -8.00 -6.63
CA CYS A 6 15.22 -8.27 -8.02
C CYS A 6 16.71 -8.61 -8.16
N PHE A 7 17.60 -7.87 -7.50
CA PHE A 7 19.03 -8.14 -7.50
C PHE A 7 19.36 -9.51 -6.87
N THR A 8 18.75 -9.86 -5.73
CA THR A 8 19.00 -11.16 -5.09
C THR A 8 18.49 -12.33 -5.96
N MET A 9 17.35 -12.16 -6.64
CA MET A 9 16.83 -13.15 -7.59
C MET A 9 17.74 -13.34 -8.81
N HIS A 10 18.19 -12.25 -9.44
CA HIS A 10 19.10 -12.32 -10.58
C HIS A 10 20.45 -12.93 -10.20
N MET A 11 20.98 -12.60 -9.02
CA MET A 11 22.21 -13.22 -8.50
C MET A 11 22.02 -14.72 -8.28
N ARG A 12 20.90 -15.16 -7.70
CA ARG A 12 20.57 -16.58 -7.52
C ARG A 12 20.53 -17.33 -8.86
N GLN A 13 19.85 -16.77 -9.86
CA GLN A 13 19.75 -17.37 -11.20
C GLN A 13 21.11 -17.42 -11.90
N TYR A 14 21.89 -16.34 -11.81
CA TYR A 14 23.24 -16.27 -12.37
C TYR A 14 24.16 -17.35 -11.77
N ILE A 15 24.13 -17.53 -10.45
CA ILE A 15 24.98 -18.52 -9.77
C ILE A 15 24.52 -19.95 -10.04
N GLN A 16 23.22 -20.19 -10.16
CA GLN A 16 22.69 -21.49 -10.59
C GLN A 16 23.13 -21.83 -12.02
N ALA A 17 23.05 -20.87 -12.94
CA ALA A 17 23.51 -21.03 -14.32
C ALA A 17 25.03 -21.28 -14.38
N LEU A 18 25.82 -20.52 -13.61
CA LEU A 18 27.27 -20.67 -13.54
C LEU A 18 27.70 -22.02 -12.93
N ASN A 19 27.04 -22.45 -11.86
CA ASN A 19 27.28 -23.78 -11.27
C ASN A 19 26.91 -24.91 -12.25
N SER A 20 25.81 -24.77 -12.99
CA SER A 20 25.38 -25.75 -13.99
C SER A 20 26.36 -25.79 -15.17
N TRP A 21 26.80 -24.63 -15.65
CA TRP A 21 27.85 -24.53 -16.68
C TRP A 21 29.15 -25.18 -16.21
N LEU A 22 29.60 -24.89 -14.99
CA LEU A 22 30.83 -25.48 -14.47
C LEU A 22 30.72 -27.00 -14.36
N LYS A 23 29.59 -27.54 -13.88
CA LYS A 23 29.35 -28.99 -13.84
C LYS A 23 29.46 -29.62 -15.23
N LEU A 24 28.91 -28.98 -16.27
CA LEU A 24 28.97 -29.47 -17.66
C LEU A 24 30.39 -29.42 -18.24
N ASN A 25 31.22 -28.45 -17.84
CA ASN A 25 32.61 -28.33 -18.29
C ASN A 25 33.60 -29.17 -17.48
N LEU A 26 33.23 -29.59 -16.26
CA LEU A 26 34.06 -30.46 -15.42
C LEU A 26 33.83 -31.96 -15.66
N ILE A 27 32.78 -32.32 -16.40
CA ILE A 27 32.64 -33.68 -16.95
C ILE A 27 33.64 -33.76 -18.12
N PRO A 28 34.70 -34.59 -18.04
CA PRO A 28 35.56 -34.79 -19.18
C PRO A 28 34.69 -35.35 -20.31
N ILE A 29 34.67 -34.68 -21.47
CA ILE A 29 34.25 -35.35 -22.69
C ILE A 29 35.28 -36.45 -22.86
N GLU A 30 34.91 -37.71 -22.62
CA GLU A 30 35.71 -38.85 -23.01
C GLU A 30 35.85 -38.80 -24.54
N SER A 31 36.83 -38.02 -25.02
CA SER A 31 37.35 -38.17 -26.36
C SER A 31 38.13 -39.48 -26.33
N SER A 32 37.40 -40.56 -26.52
CA SER A 32 37.94 -41.84 -26.92
C SER A 32 38.87 -41.60 -28.11
N LEU A 33 40.17 -41.59 -27.89
CA LEU A 33 41.19 -42.02 -28.85
C LEU A 33 42.55 -42.05 -28.16
N LYS A 34 42.87 -43.24 -27.64
CA LYS A 34 44.21 -43.81 -27.47
C LYS A 34 45.26 -42.93 -26.77
N GLU A 35 45.36 -43.05 -25.45
CA GLU A 35 46.67 -43.23 -24.83
C GLU A 35 46.56 -43.91 -23.48
N LYS A 36 47.47 -44.86 -23.24
CA LYS A 36 47.55 -45.67 -22.04
C LYS A 36 47.88 -44.77 -20.85
N ILE A 37 47.01 -44.66 -19.85
CA ILE A 37 47.34 -43.95 -18.60
C ILE A 37 46.88 -44.78 -17.41
N SER A 38 47.86 -45.31 -16.68
CA SER A 38 47.75 -46.05 -15.42
C SER A 38 47.44 -45.13 -14.22
N SER A 39 46.57 -44.14 -14.39
CA SER A 39 46.24 -43.16 -13.34
C SER A 39 44.73 -43.07 -13.17
N PRO A 40 44.19 -43.06 -11.94
CA PRO A 40 42.78 -42.78 -11.72
C PRO A 40 42.43 -41.42 -12.34
N PRO A 41 41.23 -41.25 -12.93
CA PRO A 41 40.84 -39.98 -13.53
C PRO A 41 40.96 -38.87 -12.48
N ARG A 42 41.88 -37.93 -12.69
CA ARG A 42 42.01 -36.75 -11.84
C ARG A 42 40.74 -35.92 -12.03
N VAL A 43 39.82 -36.02 -11.07
CA VAL A 43 38.68 -35.11 -10.97
C VAL A 43 39.27 -33.70 -10.89
N GLN A 44 39.16 -32.95 -11.99
CA GLN A 44 39.61 -31.55 -12.01
C GLN A 44 38.68 -30.78 -11.07
N LYS A 45 39.18 -30.38 -9.90
CA LYS A 45 38.47 -29.49 -8.98
C LYS A 45 39.04 -28.09 -9.16
N PRO A 46 38.40 -27.21 -9.94
CA PRO A 46 38.96 -25.90 -10.18
C PRO A 46 38.96 -25.11 -8.87
N PRO A 47 39.95 -24.23 -8.62
CA PRO A 47 40.07 -23.47 -7.36
C PRO A 47 38.83 -22.64 -6.99
N ILE A 48 38.02 -22.28 -7.98
CA ILE A 48 36.76 -21.54 -7.82
C ILE A 48 35.58 -22.41 -7.36
N GLN A 49 35.67 -23.74 -7.47
CA GLN A 49 34.56 -24.65 -7.16
C GLN A 49 34.06 -24.54 -5.71
N PRO A 50 34.92 -24.47 -4.67
CA PRO A 50 34.45 -24.34 -3.29
C PRO A 50 33.71 -23.02 -3.04
N LEU A 51 34.16 -21.93 -3.69
CA LEU A 51 33.49 -20.63 -3.61
C LEU A 51 32.09 -20.70 -4.22
N LEU A 52 31.93 -21.31 -5.40
CA LEU A 52 30.64 -21.40 -6.09
C LEU A 52 29.63 -22.30 -5.38
N ILE A 53 30.10 -23.40 -4.79
CA ILE A 53 29.26 -24.28 -3.95
C ILE A 53 28.81 -23.50 -2.70
N SER A 54 29.75 -22.88 -1.98
CA SER A 54 29.39 -22.11 -0.79
C SER A 54 28.48 -20.94 -1.12
N TRP A 55 28.68 -20.26 -2.25
CA TRP A 55 27.84 -19.14 -2.66
C TRP A 55 26.41 -19.60 -2.94
N HIS A 56 26.26 -20.73 -3.63
CA HIS A 56 24.97 -21.34 -3.86
C HIS A 56 24.27 -21.72 -2.54
N ASP A 57 24.97 -22.41 -1.64
CA ASP A 57 24.42 -22.84 -0.35
C ASP A 57 24.00 -21.66 0.54
N GLN A 58 24.79 -20.57 0.58
CA GLN A 58 24.42 -19.39 1.35
C GLN A 58 23.17 -18.71 0.76
N LEU A 59 23.05 -18.64 -0.57
CA LEU A 59 21.88 -18.06 -1.22
C LEU A 59 20.61 -18.89 -0.98
N GLU A 60 20.68 -20.22 -0.99
CA GLU A 60 19.54 -21.09 -0.66
C GLU A 60 19.05 -20.91 0.77
N LYS A 61 19.92 -20.54 1.71
CA LYS A 61 19.59 -20.35 3.12
C LYS A 61 19.03 -18.97 3.46
N LEU A 62 19.02 -18.02 2.52
CA LEU A 62 18.51 -16.68 2.77
C LEU A 62 17.00 -16.70 3.05
N PRO A 63 16.50 -15.95 4.06
CA PRO A 63 15.09 -15.92 4.42
C PRO A 63 14.27 -14.99 3.50
N ASP A 64 14.34 -15.19 2.18
CA ASP A 64 13.70 -14.31 1.21
C ASP A 64 12.17 -14.41 1.24
N GLU A 65 11.63 -15.61 1.46
CA GLU A 65 10.18 -15.82 1.58
C GLU A 65 9.57 -15.08 2.79
N VAL A 66 10.28 -15.03 3.93
CA VAL A 66 9.84 -14.29 5.11
C VAL A 66 9.76 -12.79 4.81
N ALA A 67 10.78 -12.24 4.14
CA ALA A 67 10.79 -10.83 3.74
C ALA A 67 9.69 -10.51 2.71
N LYS A 68 9.48 -11.37 1.70
CA LYS A 68 8.40 -11.22 0.71
C LYS A 68 7.01 -11.27 1.35
N SER A 69 6.81 -12.20 2.30
CA SER A 69 5.56 -12.32 3.05
C SER A 69 5.30 -11.08 3.91
N ALA A 70 6.33 -10.58 4.62
CA ALA A 70 6.23 -9.34 5.40
C ALA A 70 5.86 -8.13 4.53
N ILE A 71 6.48 -7.99 3.35
CA ILE A 71 6.15 -6.93 2.38
C ILE A 71 4.70 -7.06 1.90
N SER A 72 4.29 -8.25 1.48
CA SER A 72 2.93 -8.51 0.98
C SER A 72 1.88 -8.23 2.04
N SER A 73 2.12 -8.69 3.27
CA SER A 73 1.21 -8.49 4.39
C SER A 73 1.13 -7.01 4.81
N PHE A 74 2.26 -6.29 4.82
CA PHE A 74 2.26 -4.85 5.10
C PHE A 74 1.55 -4.06 3.98
N ALA A 75 1.73 -4.44 2.72
CA ALA A 75 1.01 -3.83 1.60
C ALA A 75 -0.51 -4.01 1.72
N ALA A 76 -0.97 -5.18 2.18
CA ALA A 76 -2.39 -5.42 2.44
C ALA A 76 -2.94 -4.47 3.54
N VAL A 77 -2.17 -4.25 4.61
CA VAL A 77 -2.54 -3.30 5.67
C VAL A 77 -2.67 -1.88 5.12
N ILE A 78 -1.71 -1.44 4.31
CA ILE A 78 -1.77 -0.11 3.66
C ILE A 78 -2.98 -0.01 2.74
N LYS A 79 -3.27 -1.05 1.95
CA LYS A 79 -4.46 -1.09 1.11
C LYS A 79 -5.74 -0.92 1.92
N THR A 80 -5.88 -1.66 3.02
CA THR A 80 -7.03 -1.51 3.91
C THR A 80 -7.15 -0.10 4.47
N ILE A 81 -6.05 0.57 4.82
CA ILE A 81 -6.07 1.97 5.28
C ILE A 81 -6.59 2.90 4.17
N ILE A 82 -6.11 2.71 2.94
CA ILE A 82 -6.56 3.49 1.78
C ILE A 82 -8.06 3.29 1.54
N ASP A 83 -8.55 2.05 1.59
CA ASP A 83 -9.98 1.75 1.39
C ASP A 83 -10.85 2.48 2.42
N HIS A 84 -10.44 2.47 3.71
CA HIS A 84 -11.13 3.23 4.77
C HIS A 84 -11.08 4.75 4.56
N GLN A 85 -9.96 5.29 4.08
CA GLN A 85 -9.83 6.72 3.76
C GLN A 85 -10.71 7.11 2.56
N GLU A 86 -10.88 6.22 1.59
CA GLU A 86 -11.77 6.45 0.46
C GLU A 86 -13.24 6.52 0.92
N GLU A 87 -13.65 5.67 1.86
CA GLU A 87 -14.98 5.73 2.48
C GLU A 87 -15.19 7.06 3.26
N GLU A 88 -14.18 7.50 4.02
CA GLU A 88 -14.20 8.81 4.68
C GLU A 88 -14.40 9.97 3.69
N MET A 89 -13.69 9.92 2.55
CA MET A 89 -13.78 10.93 1.49
C MET A 89 -15.14 10.93 0.80
N LYS A 90 -15.76 9.76 0.56
CA LYS A 90 -17.12 9.67 0.01
C LYS A 90 -18.14 10.34 0.92
N LEU A 91 -18.03 10.11 2.24
CA LEU A 91 -18.92 10.77 3.21
C LEU A 91 -18.68 12.29 3.26
N LYS A 92 -17.43 12.70 3.07
CA LYS A 92 -17.06 14.11 2.96
C LYS A 92 -17.74 14.79 1.78
N GLU A 93 -17.62 14.21 0.59
CA GLU A 93 -18.22 14.70 -0.64
C GLU A 93 -19.75 14.80 -0.50
N LYS A 94 -20.38 13.79 0.12
CA LYS A 94 -21.82 13.76 0.39
C LYS A 94 -22.28 14.95 1.24
N TYR A 95 -21.65 15.20 2.39
CA TYR A 95 -22.08 16.32 3.23
C TYR A 95 -21.78 17.67 2.56
N GLU A 96 -20.71 17.77 1.77
CA GLU A 96 -20.39 19.00 1.02
C GLU A 96 -21.42 19.30 -0.07
N GLU A 97 -21.96 18.27 -0.73
CA GLU A 97 -23.07 18.40 -1.67
C GLU A 97 -24.35 18.87 -0.96
N THR A 98 -24.74 18.20 0.14
CA THR A 98 -25.90 18.63 0.95
C THR A 98 -25.73 20.06 1.45
N ARG A 99 -24.52 20.45 1.87
CA ARG A 99 -24.20 21.82 2.32
C ARG A 99 -24.41 22.84 1.21
N LYS A 100 -23.96 22.55 -0.02
CA LYS A 100 -24.16 23.44 -1.18
C LYS A 100 -25.65 23.61 -1.49
N GLU A 101 -26.42 22.52 -1.49
CA GLU A 101 -27.86 22.60 -1.75
C GLU A 101 -28.60 23.33 -0.63
N HIS A 102 -28.24 23.10 0.64
CA HIS A 102 -28.78 23.84 1.77
C HIS A 102 -28.51 25.35 1.62
N MET A 103 -27.28 25.76 1.28
CA MET A 103 -26.96 27.18 1.04
C MET A 103 -27.83 27.78 -0.06
N ARG A 104 -27.98 27.09 -1.19
CA ARG A 104 -28.79 27.56 -2.32
C ARG A 104 -30.26 27.71 -1.94
N LYS A 105 -30.84 26.73 -1.24
CA LYS A 105 -32.24 26.75 -0.80
C LYS A 105 -32.49 27.79 0.28
N ASN A 106 -31.57 27.93 1.23
CA ASN A 106 -31.63 28.94 2.27
C ASN A 106 -31.58 30.36 1.68
N GLN A 107 -30.68 30.61 0.71
CA GLN A 107 -30.62 31.91 0.03
C GLN A 107 -31.91 32.20 -0.73
N ALA A 108 -32.42 31.24 -1.52
CA ALA A 108 -33.69 31.40 -2.24
C ALA A 108 -34.88 31.66 -1.29
N PHE A 109 -34.89 31.02 -0.12
CA PHE A 109 -35.89 31.27 0.93
C PHE A 109 -35.78 32.69 1.48
N GLN A 110 -34.57 33.15 1.81
CA GLN A 110 -34.34 34.52 2.31
C GLN A 110 -34.77 35.58 1.30
N GLU A 111 -34.41 35.43 0.02
CA GLU A 111 -34.82 36.34 -1.05
C GLU A 111 -36.34 36.39 -1.23
N TRP A 112 -37.00 35.23 -1.19
CA TRP A 112 -38.46 35.17 -1.27
C TRP A 112 -39.13 35.81 -0.06
N TYR A 113 -38.65 35.51 1.15
CA TYR A 113 -39.16 36.08 2.40
C TYR A 113 -39.02 37.61 2.41
N GLN A 114 -37.90 38.14 1.93
CA GLN A 114 -37.71 39.58 1.75
C GLN A 114 -38.75 40.18 0.80
N LYS A 115 -38.94 39.60 -0.39
CA LYS A 115 -39.95 40.08 -1.36
C LYS A 115 -41.37 40.02 -0.80
N TYR A 116 -41.73 38.91 -0.16
CA TYR A 116 -43.03 38.74 0.49
C TYR A 116 -43.26 39.78 1.59
N SER A 117 -42.25 40.01 2.44
CA SER A 117 -42.32 41.01 3.51
C SER A 117 -42.45 42.45 2.99
N MET A 118 -41.86 42.76 1.82
CA MET A 118 -41.97 44.07 1.19
C MET A 118 -43.35 44.31 0.56
N GLN A 119 -43.94 43.30 -0.08
CA GLN A 119 -45.28 43.39 -0.69
C GLN A 119 -46.41 43.48 0.34
N HIS A 120 -46.25 42.85 1.51
CA HIS A 120 -47.25 42.89 2.58
C HIS A 120 -47.03 44.00 3.63
N ARG A 121 -46.00 44.86 3.46
CA ARG A 121 -45.77 46.04 4.32
C ARG A 121 -46.36 47.33 3.78
N THR A 122 -46.76 47.38 2.51
CA THR A 122 -47.48 48.52 1.92
C THR A 122 -48.97 48.34 2.17
N PRO A 123 -49.62 49.16 3.03
CA PRO A 123 -51.07 49.19 3.09
C PRO A 123 -51.56 49.81 1.78
N ASP A 124 -52.14 48.99 0.90
CA ASP A 124 -52.90 49.51 -0.23
C ASP A 124 -54.30 49.83 0.31
N GLU A 125 -54.59 51.12 0.44
CA GLU A 125 -55.92 51.65 0.69
C GLU A 125 -56.77 51.43 -0.58
N ALA A 126 -57.41 50.27 -0.73
CA ALA A 126 -58.70 50.14 -1.43
C ALA A 126 -59.19 48.69 -1.47
N ASP A 127 -60.49 48.55 -1.19
CA ASP A 127 -61.38 47.42 -1.45
C ASP A 127 -61.27 46.16 -0.59
N SER A 128 -62.00 46.23 0.54
CA SER A 128 -62.80 45.11 1.04
C SER A 128 -63.65 44.53 -0.09
N GLU A 129 -63.45 43.25 -0.38
CA GLU A 129 -64.47 42.24 -0.73
C GLU A 129 -63.91 41.22 -1.73
N LYS A 130 -63.27 40.18 -1.18
CA LYS A 130 -63.39 38.80 -1.68
C LYS A 130 -62.84 37.84 -0.63
N ALA A 131 -63.72 37.52 0.30
CA ALA A 131 -63.57 36.30 1.08
C ALA A 131 -63.65 35.09 0.14
N VAL A 132 -62.93 34.03 0.54
CA VAL A 132 -63.05 32.65 0.09
C VAL A 132 -62.32 32.28 -1.21
N SER A 133 -61.09 31.79 -1.07
CA SER A 133 -60.78 30.45 -1.59
C SER A 133 -59.58 29.81 -0.89
N SER A 134 -59.79 28.57 -0.47
CA SER A 134 -58.79 27.50 -0.35
C SER A 134 -57.75 27.62 0.77
N ASN A 135 -57.99 26.89 1.86
CA ASN A 135 -57.26 25.69 2.30
C ASN A 135 -55.81 25.45 1.79
N THR A 136 -55.02 26.49 1.61
CA THR A 136 -53.64 26.43 1.13
C THR A 136 -52.73 26.37 2.35
N LYS A 137 -52.03 25.25 2.52
CA LYS A 137 -50.88 25.16 3.43
C LYS A 137 -50.01 26.40 3.22
N ASP A 138 -49.66 27.07 4.30
CA ASP A 138 -48.85 28.28 4.28
C ASP A 138 -47.55 28.02 3.47
N PRO A 139 -47.38 28.65 2.29
CA PRO A 139 -46.20 28.45 1.43
C PRO A 139 -44.89 28.82 2.13
N LEU A 140 -44.96 29.64 3.18
CA LEU A 140 -43.82 29.98 4.03
C LEU A 140 -43.41 28.78 4.90
N SER A 141 -44.37 28.17 5.59
CA SER A 141 -44.17 26.96 6.39
C SER A 141 -43.61 25.79 5.56
N ASP A 142 -44.12 25.57 4.35
CA ASP A 142 -43.63 24.50 3.47
C ASP A 142 -42.18 24.76 2.99
N ARG A 143 -41.83 26.01 2.66
CA ARG A 143 -40.47 26.36 2.23
C ARG A 143 -39.47 26.36 3.39
N GLN A 144 -39.89 26.84 4.56
CA GLN A 144 -39.08 26.81 5.78
C GLN A 144 -38.78 25.36 6.19
N PHE A 145 -39.79 24.48 6.15
CA PHE A 145 -39.62 23.06 6.45
C PHE A 145 -38.57 22.40 5.55
N VAL A 146 -38.54 22.72 4.25
CA VAL A 146 -37.52 22.19 3.32
C VAL A 146 -36.11 22.64 3.70
N VAL A 147 -35.92 23.91 4.05
CA VAL A 147 -34.60 24.44 4.47
C VAL A 147 -34.16 23.80 5.79
N GLU A 148 -35.05 23.73 6.79
CA GLU A 148 -34.75 23.11 8.09
C GLU A 148 -34.47 21.61 7.97
N SER A 149 -35.21 20.90 7.12
CA SER A 149 -34.96 19.48 6.87
C SER A 149 -33.60 19.25 6.20
N LEU A 150 -33.19 20.11 5.26
CA LEU A 150 -31.87 20.03 4.64
C LEU A 150 -30.76 20.36 5.65
N LYS A 151 -30.98 21.34 6.53
CA LYS A 151 -30.04 21.69 7.60
C LYS A 151 -29.80 20.53 8.55
N ARG A 152 -30.88 19.91 9.06
CA ARG A 152 -30.79 18.74 9.95
C ARG A 152 -30.04 17.57 9.28
N ARG A 153 -30.38 17.26 8.02
CA ARG A 153 -29.69 16.20 7.26
C ARG A 153 -28.20 16.49 7.10
N MET A 154 -27.84 17.75 6.84
CA MET A 154 -26.43 18.19 6.76
C MET A 154 -25.70 17.98 8.10
N GLU A 155 -26.34 18.33 9.22
CA GLU A 155 -25.76 18.17 10.56
C GLU A 155 -25.53 16.69 10.90
N GLU A 156 -26.49 15.82 10.59
CA GLU A 156 -26.35 14.36 10.73
C GLU A 156 -25.18 13.82 9.88
N GLU A 157 -25.08 14.22 8.60
CA GLU A 157 -23.99 13.79 7.71
C GLU A 157 -22.61 14.28 8.17
N ILE A 158 -22.53 15.48 8.76
CA ILE A 158 -21.30 16.01 9.37
C ILE A 158 -20.90 15.19 10.59
N GLU A 159 -21.85 14.85 11.46
CA GLU A 159 -21.60 14.03 12.65
C GLU A 159 -21.08 12.64 12.26
N ASP A 160 -21.71 12.01 11.27
CA ASP A 160 -21.29 10.70 10.75
C ASP A 160 -19.87 10.77 10.15
N HIS A 161 -19.54 11.82 9.40
CA HIS A 161 -18.19 12.02 8.87
C HIS A 161 -17.16 12.21 9.98
N GLN A 162 -17.47 12.98 11.02
CA GLN A 162 -16.57 13.18 12.17
C GLN A 162 -16.30 11.87 12.90
N LYS A 163 -17.35 11.08 13.16
CA LYS A 163 -17.22 9.74 13.78
C LYS A 163 -16.34 8.83 12.93
N LEU A 164 -16.60 8.76 11.63
CA LEU A 164 -15.83 7.92 10.72
C LEU A 164 -14.37 8.37 10.66
N CYS A 165 -14.10 9.67 10.58
CA CYS A 165 -12.75 10.24 10.56
C CYS A 165 -11.92 9.80 11.78
N ILE A 166 -12.52 9.83 12.98
CA ILE A 166 -11.87 9.35 14.21
C ILE A 166 -11.58 7.85 14.10
N GLN A 167 -12.57 7.04 13.70
CA GLN A 167 -12.40 5.59 13.57
C GLN A 167 -11.32 5.21 12.54
N VAL A 168 -11.29 5.87 11.38
CA VAL A 168 -10.28 5.64 10.34
C VAL A 168 -8.89 5.95 10.88
N ARG A 169 -8.72 7.08 11.59
CA ARG A 169 -7.44 7.44 12.21
C ARG A 169 -7.01 6.43 13.27
N GLU A 170 -7.90 6.03 14.17
CA GLU A 170 -7.59 5.07 15.22
C GLU A 170 -7.22 3.70 14.65
N LYS A 171 -8.02 3.18 13.70
CA LYS A 171 -7.74 1.90 13.01
C LYS A 171 -6.42 1.94 12.25
N SER A 172 -6.16 3.04 11.54
CA SER A 172 -4.91 3.23 10.80
C SER A 172 -3.71 3.25 11.74
N LEU A 173 -3.78 4.05 12.81
CA LEU A 173 -2.71 4.17 13.79
C LEU A 173 -2.45 2.83 14.49
N GLY A 174 -3.50 2.12 14.90
CA GLY A 174 -3.39 0.80 15.54
C GLY A 174 -2.75 -0.23 14.62
N SER A 175 -3.22 -0.30 13.37
CA SER A 175 -2.69 -1.24 12.37
C SER A 175 -1.22 -0.94 12.06
N LEU A 176 -0.85 0.33 11.90
CA LEU A 176 0.54 0.73 11.67
C LEU A 176 1.41 0.42 12.88
N LYS A 177 1.02 0.83 14.10
CA LYS A 177 1.80 0.57 15.32
C LYS A 177 2.11 -0.91 15.53
N MET A 178 1.18 -1.79 15.18
CA MET A 178 1.36 -3.23 15.32
C MET A 178 2.23 -3.82 14.21
N ARG A 179 1.98 -3.45 12.95
CA ARG A 179 2.59 -4.14 11.78
C ARG A 179 3.92 -3.55 11.34
N LEU A 180 4.17 -2.26 11.60
CA LEU A 180 5.42 -1.58 11.19
C LEU A 180 6.67 -2.20 11.85
N PRO A 181 6.68 -2.50 13.17
CA PRO A 181 7.85 -3.10 13.82
C PRO A 181 8.16 -4.50 13.29
N GLU A 182 7.13 -5.32 13.06
CA GLU A 182 7.28 -6.67 12.48
C GLU A 182 7.85 -6.59 11.06
N PHE A 183 7.35 -5.67 10.26
CA PHE A 183 7.82 -5.43 8.90
C PHE A 183 9.30 -5.03 8.87
N PHE A 184 9.69 -4.04 9.68
CA PHE A 184 11.08 -3.60 9.75
C PHE A 184 12.01 -4.68 10.31
N ARG A 185 11.56 -5.47 11.28
CA ARG A 185 12.34 -6.60 11.81
C ARG A 185 12.63 -7.62 10.71
N ALA A 186 11.60 -8.07 9.98
CA ALA A 186 11.77 -9.03 8.90
C ALA A 186 12.73 -8.53 7.81
N LEU A 187 12.68 -7.24 7.46
CA LEU A 187 13.61 -6.64 6.50
C LEU A 187 15.03 -6.52 7.05
N SER A 188 15.19 -6.15 8.33
CA SER A 188 16.49 -6.05 8.99
C SER A 188 17.15 -7.42 9.09
N ASP A 189 16.40 -8.43 9.51
CA ASP A 189 16.87 -9.82 9.60
C ASP A 189 17.31 -10.35 8.24
N TYR A 190 16.54 -10.06 7.18
CA TYR A 190 16.93 -10.41 5.81
C TYR A 190 18.20 -9.69 5.36
N ALA A 191 18.34 -8.39 5.66
CA ALA A 191 19.53 -7.62 5.32
C ALA A 191 20.77 -8.14 6.05
N HIS A 192 20.66 -8.47 7.34
CA HIS A 192 21.73 -9.09 8.11
C HIS A 192 22.08 -10.48 7.58
N ALA A 193 21.10 -11.32 7.27
CA ALA A 193 21.35 -12.63 6.67
C ALA A 193 22.08 -12.52 5.33
N CYS A 194 21.74 -11.52 4.51
CA CYS A 194 22.48 -11.21 3.28
C CYS A 194 23.92 -10.82 3.59
N PHE A 195 24.13 -9.88 4.52
CA PHE A 195 25.46 -9.43 4.93
C PHE A 195 26.34 -10.60 5.42
N ASP A 196 25.84 -11.40 6.36
CA ASP A 196 26.55 -12.55 6.92
C ASP A 196 26.92 -13.58 5.85
N SER A 197 26.00 -13.80 4.89
CA SER A 197 26.24 -14.69 3.76
C SER A 197 27.40 -14.21 2.89
N TYR A 198 27.43 -12.92 2.54
CA TYR A 198 28.53 -12.35 1.75
C TYR A 198 29.84 -12.27 2.53
N GLU A 199 29.79 -12.00 3.84
CA GLU A 199 30.98 -11.96 4.68
C GLU A 199 31.64 -13.34 4.80
N ARG A 200 30.84 -14.41 4.94
CA ARG A 200 31.36 -15.79 4.89
C ARG A 200 32.06 -16.10 3.56
N LEU A 201 31.52 -15.65 2.44
CA LEU A 201 32.14 -15.83 1.12
C LEU A 201 33.45 -15.05 0.98
N ARG A 202 33.51 -13.84 1.55
CA ARG A 202 34.74 -13.04 1.62
C ARG A 202 35.83 -13.78 2.40
N LEU A 203 35.49 -14.29 3.58
CA LEU A 203 36.43 -15.05 4.43
C LEU A 203 36.92 -16.33 3.74
N LEU A 204 36.03 -17.05 3.05
CA LEU A 204 36.41 -18.22 2.25
C LEU A 204 37.43 -17.86 1.16
N THR A 205 37.18 -16.79 0.41
CA THR A 205 38.08 -16.32 -0.65
C THR A 205 39.47 -15.97 -0.09
N LEU A 206 39.53 -15.30 1.06
CA LEU A 206 40.79 -14.96 1.73
C LEU A 206 41.55 -16.20 2.21
N SER A 207 40.85 -17.20 2.75
CA SER A 207 41.46 -18.45 3.21
C SER A 207 42.04 -19.26 2.04
N GLN A 208 41.34 -19.32 0.91
CA GLN A 208 41.82 -20.02 -0.29
C GLN A 208 43.07 -19.35 -0.88
N HIS A 209 43.14 -18.01 -0.81
CA HIS A 209 44.30 -17.26 -1.29
C HIS A 209 45.53 -17.44 -0.40
N HIS A 210 45.37 -17.65 0.91
CA HIS A 210 46.47 -18.01 1.82
C HIS A 210 47.01 -19.42 1.57
N VAL A 211 46.13 -20.41 1.35
CA VAL A 211 46.53 -21.79 1.05
C VAL A 211 47.32 -21.88 -0.27
N ASN A 212 46.93 -21.11 -1.29
CA ASN A 212 47.62 -21.09 -2.58
C ASN A 212 48.96 -20.33 -2.57
N ARG A 213 49.28 -19.54 -1.54
CA ARG A 213 50.57 -18.83 -1.41
C ARG A 213 51.59 -19.54 -0.52
N GLY A 214 51.18 -20.58 0.21
CA GLY A 214 52.02 -21.36 1.11
C GLY A 214 52.41 -22.75 0.60
N SER A 215 52.10 -23.08 -0.67
CA SER A 215 52.52 -24.31 -1.36
C SER A 215 53.56 -24.03 -2.43
#